data_AF-A3WW72-F1
#
_entry.id   AF-A3WW72-F1
#
_cell.length_a   1.000
_cell.length_b   1.000
_cell.length_c   1.000
_cell.angle_alpha   90.00
_cell.angle_beta   90.00
_cell.angle_gamma   90.00
#
_symmetry.space_group_name_H-M   'P 1'
#
loop_
_entity.id
_entity.type
_entity.pdbx_description
1 polymer ?
#
loop_
_entity_poly.entity_id
_entity_poly.type
_entity_poly.pdbx_seq_one_letter_code
_entity_poly.pdbx_strand_id
1 'polypeptide(L)'
;MNDSATVPSFFIPTKFEGATLSTLAESIASGCPSGLPSNLVLDFQRLNFIQPAGVVFLSNLIWWLHQNGTVVRLTSIDKNVGALRYLDDSRFFEQHCGAKVRENSCPRETTIPLQRIAPNQSHDWLEHTFLPWLSSRVGKTQASFYDLKTCLSELFNNIREHTRLDIGSIFVQHYPRQDRINISLADFGLGIPAKVREVRPGLPDPDTVLLAVQEGFTTKSIPGNAGLGLDLLLKVVIGTNAGQVTIYTGYAMVTFYRNGSGKIEHRALKTAGFSPGTTIDINLRTDLIEELPEEREELEW
;
A
#
# COMPACT_ATOMS: atom_id res chain seq x y z
N MET A 1 -22.42 26.72 28.65
CA MET A 1 -20.95 26.87 28.57
C MET A 1 -20.52 26.04 27.36
N ASN A 2 -20.34 26.70 26.21
CA ASN A 2 -19.78 26.06 25.02
C ASN A 2 -18.27 26.06 25.21
N ASP A 3 -17.72 24.95 25.69
CA ASP A 3 -16.29 24.69 25.51
C ASP A 3 -16.06 24.55 24.00
N SER A 4 -15.48 25.58 23.39
CA SER A 4 -14.95 25.48 22.03
C SER A 4 -13.70 24.61 22.10
N ALA A 5 -13.89 23.29 22.25
CA ALA A 5 -12.81 22.34 22.14
C ALA A 5 -12.10 22.59 20.80
N THR A 6 -10.82 22.95 20.88
CA THR A 6 -9.99 23.19 19.71
C THR A 6 -9.93 21.91 18.89
N VAL A 7 -10.27 22.00 17.60
CA VAL A 7 -10.23 20.84 16.70
C VAL A 7 -8.79 20.30 16.66
N PRO A 8 -8.54 19.03 17.01
CA PRO A 8 -7.20 18.44 16.98
C PRO A 8 -6.59 18.57 15.58
N SER A 9 -5.32 18.98 15.52
CA SER A 9 -4.60 19.23 14.27
C SER A 9 -3.25 18.52 14.29
N PHE A 10 -2.99 17.74 13.25
CA PHE A 10 -1.78 16.93 13.13
C PHE A 10 -1.05 17.27 11.83
N PHE A 11 0.25 17.52 11.93
CA PHE A 11 1.08 17.73 10.75
C PHE A 11 1.34 16.41 10.03
N ILE A 12 1.19 16.41 8.71
CA ILE A 12 1.76 15.34 7.89
C ILE A 12 3.30 15.41 8.03
N PRO A 13 3.99 14.27 8.25
CA PRO A 13 5.45 14.24 8.35
C PRO A 13 6.14 14.90 7.15
N THR A 14 7.28 15.56 7.38
CA THR A 14 8.04 16.27 6.33
C THR A 14 8.44 15.34 5.18
N LYS A 15 8.83 14.11 5.50
CA LYS A 15 8.98 13.01 4.57
C LYS A 15 8.01 11.92 5.00
N PHE A 16 7.10 11.53 4.13
CA PHE A 16 6.10 10.51 4.40
C PHE A 16 6.47 9.20 3.69
N GLU A 17 7.39 8.48 4.33
CA GLU A 17 8.04 7.24 3.90
C GLU A 17 8.43 6.36 5.12
N GLY A 18 8.58 5.05 4.90
CA GLY A 18 9.03 4.12 5.94
C GLY A 18 8.20 4.22 7.24
N ALA A 19 8.88 4.27 8.38
CA ALA A 19 8.22 4.32 9.69
C ALA A 19 7.31 5.54 9.89
N THR A 20 7.52 6.65 9.15
CA THR A 20 6.73 7.87 9.35
C THR A 20 5.25 7.68 9.03
N LEU A 21 4.89 6.69 8.21
CA LEU A 21 3.51 6.30 7.92
C LEU A 21 2.75 5.99 9.20
N SER A 22 3.23 4.99 9.94
CA SER A 22 2.59 4.50 11.15
C SER A 22 2.75 5.45 12.36
N THR A 23 3.78 6.30 12.38
CA THR A 23 3.89 7.36 13.41
C THR A 23 2.81 8.43 13.30
N LEU A 24 2.26 8.71 12.10
CA LEU A 24 1.16 9.68 11.95
C LEU A 24 -0.11 9.16 12.62
N ALA A 25 -0.47 7.91 12.36
CA ALA A 25 -1.65 7.29 12.96
C ALA A 25 -1.49 7.14 14.49
N GLU A 26 -0.29 6.79 14.97
CA GLU A 26 0.02 6.81 16.40
C GLU A 26 -0.12 8.22 16.99
N SER A 27 0.40 9.26 16.32
CA SER A 27 0.27 10.64 16.77
C SER A 27 -1.19 11.07 16.91
N ILE A 28 -2.05 10.67 15.97
CA ILE A 28 -3.49 10.92 16.03
C ILE A 28 -4.10 10.21 17.24
N ALA A 29 -3.80 8.93 17.45
CA ALA A 29 -4.31 8.16 18.58
C ALA A 29 -3.86 8.75 19.94
N SER A 30 -2.57 9.08 20.08
CA SER A 30 -2.02 9.68 21.30
C SER A 30 -2.55 11.09 21.55
N GLY A 31 -2.80 11.87 20.49
CA GLY A 31 -3.41 13.20 20.60
C GLY A 31 -4.91 13.18 20.89
N CYS A 32 -5.56 12.02 20.82
CA CYS A 32 -6.99 11.84 21.05
C CYS A 32 -7.26 10.73 22.10
N PRO A 33 -6.81 10.90 23.37
CA PRO A 33 -6.83 9.84 24.38
C PRO A 33 -8.25 9.42 24.82
N SER A 34 -9.24 10.29 24.64
CA SER A 34 -10.66 10.00 24.92
C SER A 34 -11.39 9.29 23.77
N GLY A 35 -10.64 8.85 22.74
CA GLY A 35 -11.18 8.30 21.50
C GLY A 35 -11.14 9.30 20.35
N LEU A 36 -11.53 8.84 19.15
CA LEU A 36 -11.49 9.64 17.94
C LEU A 36 -12.45 10.86 18.03
N PRO A 37 -12.01 12.07 17.65
CA PRO A 37 -12.84 13.26 17.71
C PRO A 37 -13.85 13.28 16.55
N SER A 38 -14.91 14.08 16.66
CA SER A 38 -15.86 14.28 15.55
C SER A 38 -15.25 15.02 14.36
N ASN A 39 -14.24 15.85 14.61
CA ASN A 39 -13.53 16.63 13.59
C ASN A 39 -12.03 16.55 13.85
N LEU A 40 -11.24 16.43 12.78
CA LEU A 40 -9.78 16.38 12.83
C LEU A 40 -9.18 17.14 11.65
N VAL A 41 -8.07 17.84 11.87
CA VAL A 41 -7.32 18.53 10.82
C VAL A 41 -6.02 17.77 10.52
N LEU A 42 -5.79 17.51 9.24
CA LEU A 42 -4.49 17.09 8.71
C LEU A 42 -3.84 18.27 8.00
N ASP A 43 -2.71 18.73 8.53
CA ASP A 43 -1.99 19.90 8.02
C ASP A 43 -0.77 19.49 7.19
N PHE A 44 -0.80 19.86 5.91
CA PHE A 44 0.23 19.56 4.93
C PHE A 44 1.38 20.58 4.93
N GLN A 45 1.40 21.56 5.85
CA GLN A 45 2.36 22.65 5.87
C GLN A 45 3.82 22.19 5.78
N ARG A 46 4.16 21.05 6.41
CA ARG A 46 5.54 20.53 6.49
C ARG A 46 5.89 19.53 5.40
N LEU A 47 4.91 18.99 4.67
CA LEU A 47 5.14 17.90 3.73
C LEU A 47 5.99 18.35 2.54
N ASN A 48 7.15 17.71 2.38
CA ASN A 48 8.09 17.97 1.29
C ASN A 48 8.32 16.75 0.39
N PHE A 49 8.12 15.54 0.91
CA PHE A 49 8.26 14.29 0.16
C PHE A 49 7.23 13.26 0.63
N ILE A 50 6.68 12.51 -0.32
CA ILE A 50 5.78 11.39 -0.05
C ILE A 50 6.02 10.32 -1.11
N GLN A 51 6.19 9.08 -0.66
CA GLN A 51 6.34 7.91 -1.55
C GLN A 51 4.97 7.26 -1.81
N PRO A 52 4.84 6.37 -2.82
CA PRO A 52 3.62 5.61 -3.10
C PRO A 52 2.93 5.02 -1.86
N ALA A 53 3.68 4.38 -0.96
CA ALA A 53 3.12 3.83 0.27
C ALA A 53 2.48 4.90 1.16
N GLY A 54 3.09 6.08 1.23
CA GLY A 54 2.54 7.21 1.97
C GLY A 54 1.22 7.70 1.36
N VAL A 55 1.10 7.73 0.04
CA VAL A 55 -0.16 8.15 -0.63
C VAL A 55 -1.30 7.20 -0.27
N VAL A 56 -1.05 5.90 -0.42
CA VAL A 56 -2.04 4.85 -0.17
C VAL A 56 -2.40 4.75 1.31
N PHE A 57 -1.39 4.78 2.20
CA PHE A 57 -1.58 4.77 3.64
C PHE A 57 -2.40 5.99 4.10
N LEU A 58 -2.06 7.20 3.65
CA LEU A 58 -2.78 8.41 4.05
C LEU A 58 -4.24 8.37 3.58
N SER A 59 -4.47 7.89 2.36
CA SER A 59 -5.82 7.71 1.83
C SER A 59 -6.64 6.76 2.68
N ASN A 60 -6.06 5.61 3.04
CA ASN A 60 -6.71 4.61 3.88
C ASN A 60 -6.95 5.12 5.30
N LEU A 61 -6.01 5.86 5.88
CA LEU A 61 -6.16 6.46 7.21
C LEU A 61 -7.32 7.47 7.24
N ILE A 62 -7.40 8.38 6.26
CA ILE A 62 -8.50 9.35 6.16
C ILE A 62 -9.84 8.62 6.07
N TRP A 63 -9.90 7.59 5.24
CA TRP A 63 -11.12 6.84 5.05
C TRP A 63 -11.52 6.01 6.29
N TRP A 64 -10.54 5.41 6.99
CA TRP A 64 -10.77 4.76 8.27
C TRP A 64 -11.31 5.74 9.33
N LEU A 65 -10.78 6.96 9.39
CA LEU A 65 -11.30 8.02 10.26
C LEU A 65 -12.76 8.34 9.93
N HIS A 66 -13.12 8.48 8.64
CA HIS A 66 -14.50 8.72 8.21
C HIS A 66 -15.44 7.58 8.63
N GLN A 67 -15.02 6.32 8.45
CA GLN A 67 -15.83 5.15 8.86
C GLN A 67 -16.06 5.09 10.38
N ASN A 68 -15.20 5.71 11.17
CA ASN A 68 -15.33 5.81 12.62
C ASN A 68 -15.97 7.15 13.07
N GLY A 69 -16.62 7.88 12.17
CA GLY A 69 -17.39 9.09 12.49
C GLY A 69 -16.57 10.37 12.65
N THR A 70 -15.29 10.36 12.30
CA THR A 70 -14.44 11.56 12.30
C THR A 70 -14.47 12.23 10.93
N VAL A 71 -14.85 13.50 10.87
CA VAL A 71 -14.70 14.33 9.67
C VAL A 71 -13.28 14.87 9.60
N VAL A 72 -12.59 14.60 8.49
CA VAL A 72 -11.19 15.02 8.28
C VAL A 72 -11.13 16.24 7.34
N ARG A 73 -10.52 17.33 7.81
CA ARG A 73 -10.24 18.52 7.00
C ARG A 73 -8.76 18.58 6.65
N LEU A 74 -8.46 18.80 5.37
CA LEU A 74 -7.08 18.99 4.90
C LEU A 74 -6.76 20.49 4.83
N THR A 75 -5.57 20.89 5.30
CA THR A 75 -5.11 22.30 5.29
C THR A 75 -3.70 22.41 4.71
N SER A 76 -3.33 23.61 4.26
CA SER A 76 -2.03 23.90 3.61
C SER A 76 -1.78 23.09 2.32
N ILE A 77 -2.86 22.67 1.63
CA ILE A 77 -2.80 21.81 0.43
C ILE A 77 -2.49 22.57 -0.87
N ASP A 78 -2.63 23.88 -0.86
CA ASP A 78 -2.46 24.81 -1.99
C ASP A 78 -1.01 25.27 -2.21
N LYS A 79 -0.08 24.88 -1.32
CA LYS A 79 1.33 25.27 -1.44
C LYS A 79 1.97 24.68 -2.71
N ASN A 80 2.77 25.47 -3.39
CA ASN A 80 3.47 25.03 -4.59
C ASN A 80 4.78 24.28 -4.27
N VAL A 81 4.66 23.06 -3.73
CA VAL A 81 5.81 22.16 -3.43
C VAL A 81 5.69 20.84 -4.19
N GLY A 82 6.82 20.14 -4.36
CA GLY A 82 6.89 18.88 -5.13
C GLY A 82 5.89 17.82 -4.66
N ALA A 83 5.80 17.58 -3.35
CA ALA A 83 4.91 16.58 -2.78
C ALA A 83 3.42 16.88 -2.99
N LEU A 84 2.99 18.14 -2.86
CA LEU A 84 1.58 18.49 -3.07
C LEU A 84 1.20 18.45 -4.54
N ARG A 85 2.09 18.88 -5.45
CA ARG A 85 1.90 18.66 -6.89
C ARG A 85 1.77 17.18 -7.21
N TYR A 86 2.63 16.34 -6.62
CA TYR A 86 2.58 14.90 -6.81
C TYR A 86 1.27 14.27 -6.31
N LEU A 87 0.79 14.65 -5.12
CA LEU A 87 -0.50 14.19 -4.59
C LEU A 87 -1.67 14.59 -5.49
N ASP A 88 -1.69 15.85 -5.90
CA ASP A 88 -2.73 16.39 -6.77
C ASP A 88 -2.72 15.71 -8.15
N ASP A 89 -1.53 15.57 -8.77
CA ASP A 89 -1.34 14.86 -10.05
C ASP A 89 -1.86 13.42 -9.96
N SER A 90 -1.74 12.82 -8.77
CA SER A 90 -2.11 11.43 -8.52
C SER A 90 -3.55 11.25 -8.03
N ARG A 91 -4.42 12.26 -8.21
CA ARG A 91 -5.85 12.25 -7.84
C ARG A 91 -6.15 12.13 -6.35
N PHE A 92 -5.17 12.35 -5.47
CA PHE A 92 -5.39 12.27 -4.02
C PHE A 92 -6.40 13.32 -3.54
N PHE A 93 -6.17 14.60 -3.86
CA PHE A 93 -7.07 15.66 -3.41
C PHE A 93 -8.44 15.61 -4.10
N GLU A 94 -8.49 15.21 -5.36
CA GLU A 94 -9.77 14.98 -6.05
C GLU A 94 -10.64 13.97 -5.29
N GLN A 95 -10.06 12.89 -4.80
CA GLN A 95 -10.79 11.86 -4.04
C GLN A 95 -11.19 12.29 -2.62
N HIS A 96 -10.38 13.11 -1.94
CA HIS A 96 -10.61 13.47 -0.53
C HIS A 96 -11.25 14.85 -0.34
N CYS A 97 -11.18 15.72 -1.33
CA CYS A 97 -11.74 17.07 -1.33
C CYS A 97 -12.87 17.26 -2.37
N GLY A 98 -13.08 16.28 -3.26
CA GLY A 98 -14.07 16.36 -4.34
C GLY A 98 -13.65 17.25 -5.53
N ALA A 99 -12.43 17.80 -5.51
CA ALA A 99 -11.89 18.63 -6.57
C ALA A 99 -10.36 18.58 -6.57
N LYS A 100 -9.76 18.86 -7.73
CA LYS A 100 -8.32 19.12 -7.84
C LYS A 100 -7.96 20.41 -7.10
N VAL A 101 -6.74 20.49 -6.57
CA VAL A 101 -6.24 21.74 -5.99
C VAL A 101 -5.72 22.67 -7.09
N ARG A 102 -5.04 22.12 -8.09
CA ARG A 102 -4.56 22.85 -9.27
C ARG A 102 -5.34 22.42 -10.51
N GLU A 103 -5.76 23.40 -11.31
CA GLU A 103 -6.52 23.19 -12.55
C GLU A 103 -5.80 22.26 -13.54
N ASN A 104 -4.50 22.48 -13.75
CA ASN A 104 -3.66 21.70 -14.67
C ASN A 104 -3.13 20.39 -14.07
N SER A 105 -3.64 19.95 -12.92
CA SER A 105 -3.23 18.69 -12.30
C SER A 105 -3.70 17.50 -13.14
N CYS A 106 -2.78 16.58 -13.45
CA CYS A 106 -3.07 15.37 -14.21
C CYS A 106 -2.14 14.21 -13.83
N PRO A 107 -2.62 12.95 -13.92
CA PRO A 107 -1.76 11.79 -13.77
C PRO A 107 -0.57 11.83 -14.72
N ARG A 108 0.60 11.48 -14.18
CA ARG A 108 1.85 11.41 -14.96
C ARG A 108 1.91 10.07 -15.68
N GLU A 109 2.57 10.01 -16.83
CA GLU A 109 2.71 8.75 -17.57
C GLU A 109 3.41 7.65 -16.75
N THR A 110 4.33 8.04 -15.86
CA THR A 110 5.05 7.13 -14.98
C THR A 110 4.26 6.75 -13.73
N THR A 111 2.98 7.09 -13.65
CA THR A 111 2.16 6.88 -12.46
C THR A 111 0.83 6.24 -12.85
N ILE A 112 0.49 5.10 -12.23
CA ILE A 112 -0.91 4.74 -12.07
C ILE A 112 -1.37 5.50 -10.82
N PRO A 113 -2.27 6.50 -10.96
CA PRO A 113 -2.68 7.35 -9.84
C PRO A 113 -3.41 6.54 -8.78
N LEU A 114 -3.67 7.14 -7.62
CA LEU A 114 -4.43 6.50 -6.56
C LEU A 114 -5.76 5.96 -7.10
N GLN A 115 -5.99 4.67 -6.96
CA GLN A 115 -7.22 4.00 -7.39
C GLN A 115 -7.77 3.14 -6.27
N ARG A 116 -9.09 3.03 -6.24
CA ARG A 116 -9.83 2.11 -5.39
C ARG A 116 -10.38 1.01 -6.26
N ILE A 117 -9.91 -0.21 -6.05
CA ILE A 117 -10.26 -1.38 -6.88
C ILE A 117 -11.07 -2.34 -6.03
N ALA A 118 -12.28 -2.64 -6.49
CA ALA A 118 -13.09 -3.68 -5.88
C ALA A 118 -12.53 -5.06 -6.25
N PRO A 119 -12.54 -6.06 -5.35
CA PRO A 119 -12.01 -7.39 -5.64
C PRO A 119 -12.61 -8.10 -6.84
N ASN A 120 -13.88 -7.84 -7.18
CA ASN A 120 -14.52 -8.40 -8.37
C ASN A 120 -14.04 -7.73 -9.69
N GLN A 121 -13.33 -6.60 -9.60
CA GLN A 121 -12.76 -5.87 -10.73
C GLN A 121 -11.23 -6.03 -10.81
N SER A 122 -10.59 -6.63 -9.81
CA SER A 122 -9.13 -6.68 -9.71
C SER A 122 -8.49 -7.47 -10.85
N HIS A 123 -9.13 -8.57 -11.29
CA HIS A 123 -8.63 -9.37 -12.41
C HIS A 123 -8.61 -8.57 -13.71
N ASP A 124 -9.74 -7.98 -14.08
CA ASP A 124 -9.87 -7.16 -15.30
C ASP A 124 -8.94 -5.95 -15.25
N TRP A 125 -8.81 -5.31 -14.08
CA TRP A 125 -7.89 -4.20 -13.89
C TRP A 125 -6.43 -4.62 -14.06
N LEU A 126 -6.04 -5.77 -13.51
CA LEU A 126 -4.68 -6.30 -13.64
C LEU A 126 -4.36 -6.59 -15.12
N GLU A 127 -5.30 -7.19 -15.85
CA GLU A 127 -5.13 -7.60 -17.24
C GLU A 127 -5.15 -6.43 -18.23
N HIS A 128 -6.09 -5.50 -18.05
CA HIS A 128 -6.36 -4.48 -19.06
C HIS A 128 -5.83 -3.10 -18.69
N THR A 129 -5.36 -2.90 -17.46
CA THR A 129 -4.77 -1.62 -17.00
C THR A 129 -3.32 -1.80 -16.55
N PHE A 130 -3.08 -2.64 -15.55
CA PHE A 130 -1.77 -2.74 -14.92
C PHE A 130 -0.71 -3.35 -15.83
N LEU A 131 -0.98 -4.53 -16.40
CA LEU A 131 -0.01 -5.24 -17.26
C LEU A 131 0.37 -4.44 -18.51
N PRO A 132 -0.58 -3.91 -19.31
CA PRO A 132 -0.24 -3.11 -20.49
C PRO A 132 0.56 -1.85 -20.12
N TRP A 133 0.18 -1.17 -19.03
CA TRP A 133 0.91 -0.01 -18.54
C TRP A 133 2.35 -0.38 -18.15
N LEU A 134 2.51 -1.44 -17.36
CA LEU A 134 3.80 -1.90 -16.86
C LEU A 134 4.73 -2.31 -18.01
N SER A 135 4.22 -3.11 -18.93
CA SER A 135 4.90 -3.54 -20.15
C SER A 135 5.37 -2.33 -20.97
N SER A 136 4.49 -1.37 -21.24
CA SER A 136 4.84 -0.14 -21.97
C SER A 136 5.91 0.69 -21.25
N ARG A 137 5.83 0.78 -19.92
CA ARG A 137 6.74 1.63 -19.13
C ARG A 137 8.13 1.03 -18.95
N VAL A 138 8.23 -0.28 -18.82
CA VAL A 138 9.51 -0.99 -18.65
C VAL A 138 10.14 -1.36 -20.00
N GLY A 139 9.33 -1.47 -21.05
CA GLY A 139 9.79 -1.90 -22.37
C GLY A 139 10.04 -3.41 -22.43
N LYS A 140 9.14 -4.19 -21.84
CA LYS A 140 9.17 -5.66 -21.77
C LYS A 140 7.81 -6.23 -22.14
N THR A 141 7.72 -7.46 -22.62
CA THR A 141 6.42 -8.12 -22.89
C THR A 141 5.56 -8.26 -21.63
N GLN A 142 4.24 -8.42 -21.80
CA GLN A 142 3.34 -8.67 -20.67
C GLN A 142 3.65 -10.00 -19.96
N ALA A 143 4.07 -11.03 -20.71
CA ALA A 143 4.47 -12.33 -20.18
C ALA A 143 5.55 -12.21 -19.09
N SER A 144 6.47 -11.26 -19.25
CA SER A 144 7.54 -10.95 -18.28
C SER A 144 7.04 -10.54 -16.89
N PHE A 145 5.75 -10.26 -16.73
CA PHE A 145 5.13 -9.79 -15.49
C PHE A 145 4.00 -10.70 -14.97
N TYR A 146 3.79 -11.88 -15.55
CA TYR A 146 2.70 -12.78 -15.12
C TYR A 146 2.85 -13.28 -13.67
N ASP A 147 4.07 -13.54 -13.22
CA ASP A 147 4.32 -13.88 -11.81
C ASP A 147 3.95 -12.73 -10.87
N LEU A 148 4.27 -11.49 -11.26
CA LEU A 148 3.89 -10.30 -10.51
C LEU A 148 2.36 -10.10 -10.51
N LYS A 149 1.70 -10.29 -11.66
CA LYS A 149 0.24 -10.26 -11.76
C LYS A 149 -0.39 -11.27 -10.81
N THR A 150 0.14 -12.50 -10.77
CA THR A 150 -0.31 -13.56 -9.87
C THR A 150 -0.17 -13.13 -8.41
N CYS A 151 0.99 -12.56 -8.03
CA CYS A 151 1.18 -12.00 -6.69
C CYS A 151 0.13 -10.95 -6.34
N LEU A 152 -0.12 -9.97 -7.23
CA LEU A 152 -1.09 -8.90 -6.98
C LEU A 152 -2.53 -9.42 -6.91
N SER A 153 -2.88 -10.40 -7.73
CA SER A 153 -4.18 -11.08 -7.69
C SER A 153 -4.43 -11.71 -6.31
N GLU A 154 -3.43 -12.41 -5.77
CA GLU A 154 -3.51 -12.99 -4.43
C GLU A 154 -3.58 -11.93 -3.33
N LEU A 155 -2.88 -10.80 -3.48
CA LEU A 155 -3.04 -9.67 -2.55
C LEU A 155 -4.46 -9.11 -2.57
N PHE A 156 -5.06 -8.89 -3.74
CA PHE A 156 -6.45 -8.43 -3.83
C PHE A 156 -7.44 -9.45 -3.23
N ASN A 157 -7.20 -10.75 -3.41
CA ASN A 157 -7.99 -11.81 -2.77
C ASN A 157 -7.91 -11.74 -1.24
N ASN A 158 -6.72 -11.49 -0.67
CA ASN A 158 -6.55 -11.31 0.77
C ASN A 158 -7.31 -10.07 1.28
N ILE A 159 -7.34 -8.98 0.50
CA ILE A 159 -8.11 -7.76 0.85
C ILE A 159 -9.61 -8.08 0.91
N ARG A 160 -10.16 -8.79 -0.09
CA ARG A 160 -11.57 -9.21 -0.13
C ARG A 160 -12.00 -9.96 1.13
N GLU A 161 -11.14 -10.84 1.60
CA GLU A 161 -11.48 -11.76 2.69
C GLU A 161 -11.38 -11.14 4.08
N HIS A 162 -10.70 -9.99 4.18
CA HIS A 162 -10.35 -9.38 5.46
C HIS A 162 -10.89 -7.96 5.63
N THR A 163 -11.55 -7.43 4.61
CA THR A 163 -12.23 -6.13 4.66
C THR A 163 -13.75 -6.30 4.63
N ARG A 164 -14.47 -5.41 5.33
CA ARG A 164 -15.94 -5.36 5.28
C ARG A 164 -16.50 -4.61 4.07
N LEU A 165 -15.66 -3.86 3.35
CA LEU A 165 -16.11 -2.91 2.33
C LEU A 165 -15.44 -3.17 0.96
N ASP A 166 -14.99 -4.40 0.68
CA ASP A 166 -14.63 -4.89 -0.67
C ASP A 166 -13.89 -3.90 -1.58
N ILE A 167 -12.91 -3.14 -1.06
CA ILE A 167 -12.16 -2.15 -1.84
C ILE A 167 -10.71 -2.10 -1.36
N GLY A 168 -9.74 -2.33 -2.24
CA GLY A 168 -8.32 -2.08 -2.00
C GLY A 168 -7.88 -0.76 -2.63
N SER A 169 -7.04 0.02 -1.93
CA SER A 169 -6.37 1.18 -2.51
C SER A 169 -5.05 0.73 -3.14
N ILE A 170 -4.77 1.18 -4.37
CA ILE A 170 -3.51 0.91 -5.07
C ILE A 170 -2.92 2.19 -5.66
N PHE A 171 -1.60 2.24 -5.71
CA PHE A 171 -0.82 3.29 -6.36
C PHE A 171 0.44 2.68 -6.96
N VAL A 172 0.79 3.07 -8.19
CA VAL A 172 2.01 2.58 -8.85
C VAL A 172 2.84 3.73 -9.38
N GLN A 173 4.15 3.71 -9.11
CA GLN A 173 5.11 4.67 -9.62
C GLN A 173 6.28 3.96 -10.30
N HIS A 174 6.57 4.33 -11.55
CA HIS A 174 7.81 3.99 -12.23
C HIS A 174 8.84 5.12 -12.05
N TYR A 175 10.05 4.76 -11.65
CA TYR A 175 11.22 5.63 -11.56
C TYR A 175 12.28 5.18 -12.58
N PRO A 176 12.16 5.57 -13.87
CA PRO A 176 13.05 5.07 -14.93
C PRO A 176 14.53 5.32 -14.65
N ARG A 177 14.87 6.46 -14.04
CA ARG A 177 16.27 6.82 -13.73
C ARG A 177 16.88 6.03 -12.57
N GLN A 178 16.07 5.28 -11.83
CA GLN A 178 16.50 4.47 -10.69
C GLN A 178 16.40 2.97 -11.01
N ASP A 179 15.90 2.62 -12.20
CA ASP A 179 15.50 1.26 -12.56
C ASP A 179 14.57 0.64 -11.51
N ARG A 180 13.57 1.41 -11.05
CA ARG A 180 12.64 0.98 -10.00
C ARG A 180 11.19 1.18 -10.35
N ILE A 181 10.38 0.19 -9.99
CA ILE A 181 8.93 0.34 -9.88
C ILE A 181 8.52 0.14 -8.44
N ASN A 182 7.65 1.01 -7.96
CA ASN A 182 7.09 0.94 -6.64
C ASN A 182 5.57 0.80 -6.72
N ILE A 183 5.05 -0.31 -6.22
CA ILE A 183 3.62 -0.66 -6.18
C ILE A 183 3.23 -0.69 -4.71
N SER A 184 2.28 0.13 -4.32
CA SER A 184 1.77 0.12 -2.96
C SER A 184 0.29 -0.20 -2.95
N LEU A 185 -0.10 -1.13 -2.10
CA LEU A 185 -1.48 -1.54 -1.88
C LEU A 185 -1.81 -1.35 -0.40
N ALA A 186 -3.04 -0.97 -0.08
CA ALA A 186 -3.52 -1.06 1.27
C ALA A 186 -4.99 -1.38 1.36
N ASP A 187 -5.32 -2.07 2.44
CA ASP A 187 -6.66 -2.29 2.93
C ASP A 187 -6.87 -1.60 4.27
N PHE A 188 -8.10 -1.67 4.76
CA PHE A 188 -8.56 -1.16 6.05
C PHE A 188 -9.14 -2.29 6.92
N GLY A 189 -8.72 -3.53 6.64
CA GLY A 189 -9.23 -4.72 7.31
C GLY A 189 -8.77 -4.82 8.76
N LEU A 190 -8.96 -5.98 9.37
CA LEU A 190 -8.50 -6.25 10.74
C LEU A 190 -6.96 -6.27 10.87
N GLY A 191 -6.25 -6.36 9.74
CA GLY A 191 -4.79 -6.52 9.69
C GLY A 191 -4.33 -7.96 9.89
N ILE A 192 -3.10 -8.24 9.48
CA ILE A 192 -2.47 -9.56 9.63
C ILE A 192 -2.43 -10.01 11.11
N PRO A 193 -2.06 -9.17 12.10
CA PRO A 193 -1.94 -9.63 13.47
C PRO A 193 -3.25 -10.14 14.06
N ALA A 194 -4.38 -9.49 13.76
CA ALA A 194 -5.68 -9.92 14.23
C ALA A 194 -6.05 -11.29 13.66
N LYS A 195 -5.88 -11.49 12.34
CA LYS A 195 -6.20 -12.76 11.67
C LYS A 195 -5.30 -13.91 12.10
N VAL A 196 -3.99 -13.68 12.20
CA VAL A 196 -3.04 -14.71 12.63
C VAL A 196 -3.33 -15.16 14.07
N ARG A 197 -3.71 -14.24 14.95
CA ARG A 197 -4.04 -14.56 16.35
C ARG A 197 -5.31 -15.38 16.54
N GLU A 198 -6.18 -15.47 15.53
CA GLU A 198 -7.32 -16.41 15.55
C GLU A 198 -6.84 -17.88 15.63
N VAL A 199 -5.68 -18.19 15.02
CA VAL A 199 -5.12 -19.56 14.97
C VAL A 199 -3.81 -19.73 15.77
N ARG A 200 -3.11 -18.63 16.08
CA ARG A 200 -1.90 -18.58 16.90
C ARG A 200 -1.96 -17.41 17.89
N PRO A 201 -2.70 -17.57 19.01
CA PRO A 201 -2.85 -16.52 20.01
C PRO A 201 -1.51 -16.09 20.63
N GLY A 202 -1.41 -14.82 21.02
CA GLY A 202 -0.29 -14.30 21.81
C GLY A 202 0.98 -13.93 21.03
N LEU A 203 1.03 -14.16 19.72
CA LEU A 203 2.17 -13.73 18.90
C LEU A 203 2.27 -12.19 18.85
N PRO A 204 3.45 -11.58 19.04
CA PRO A 204 3.70 -10.16 18.78
C PRO A 204 3.42 -9.76 17.33
N ASP A 205 3.04 -8.51 17.08
CA ASP A 205 2.65 -8.05 15.72
C ASP A 205 3.72 -8.37 14.66
N PRO A 206 5.03 -8.11 14.85
CA PRO A 206 6.03 -8.48 13.85
C PRO A 206 6.09 -9.98 13.57
N ASP A 207 5.97 -10.80 14.62
CA ASP A 207 6.03 -12.27 14.52
C ASP A 207 4.81 -12.82 13.77
N THR A 208 3.66 -12.14 13.84
CA THR A 208 2.50 -12.50 13.03
C THR A 208 2.75 -12.30 11.53
N VAL A 209 3.49 -11.24 11.15
CA VAL A 209 3.89 -11.01 9.76
C VAL A 209 4.90 -12.08 9.32
N LEU A 210 5.87 -12.42 10.16
CA LEU A 210 6.84 -13.46 9.86
C LEU A 210 6.20 -14.84 9.68
N LEU A 211 5.15 -15.14 10.44
CA LEU A 211 4.37 -16.35 10.26
C LEU A 211 3.51 -16.29 8.98
N ALA A 212 2.90 -15.14 8.69
CA ALA A 212 2.02 -14.95 7.54
C ALA A 212 2.73 -15.09 6.17
N VAL A 213 4.05 -14.86 6.12
CA VAL A 213 4.86 -15.04 4.91
C VAL A 213 5.46 -16.45 4.78
N GLN A 214 5.19 -17.36 5.73
CA GLN A 214 5.69 -18.74 5.63
C GLN A 214 4.88 -19.52 4.59
N GLU A 215 5.60 -20.33 3.81
CA GLU A 215 4.99 -21.18 2.80
C GLU A 215 3.91 -22.09 3.39
N GLY A 216 2.73 -22.07 2.77
CA GLY A 216 1.59 -22.88 3.17
C GLY A 216 0.88 -22.39 4.44
N PHE A 217 1.30 -21.27 5.05
CA PHE A 217 0.58 -20.70 6.18
C PHE A 217 -0.72 -20.03 5.72
N THR A 218 -1.83 -20.41 6.34
CA THR A 218 -3.14 -19.80 6.11
C THR A 218 -3.93 -19.76 7.41
N THR A 219 -4.73 -18.71 7.58
CA THR A 219 -5.69 -18.61 8.69
C THR A 219 -7.04 -19.24 8.33
N LYS A 220 -7.19 -19.80 7.11
CA LYS A 220 -8.44 -20.42 6.65
C LYS A 220 -8.52 -21.90 7.01
N SER A 221 -9.75 -22.37 7.21
CA SER A 221 -10.08 -23.77 7.49
C SER A 221 -10.38 -24.61 6.24
N ILE A 222 -10.44 -24.00 5.04
CA ILE A 222 -10.85 -24.67 3.78
C ILE A 222 -9.62 -24.94 2.90
N PRO A 223 -9.43 -26.16 2.34
CA PRO A 223 -8.33 -26.47 1.44
C PRO A 223 -8.53 -25.80 0.06
N GLY A 224 -7.49 -25.15 -0.46
CA GLY A 224 -7.40 -24.50 -1.78
C GLY A 224 -6.05 -23.79 -1.93
N ASN A 225 -5.88 -22.90 -2.92
CA ASN A 225 -4.68 -22.03 -3.09
C ASN A 225 -4.47 -21.01 -1.93
N ALA A 226 -5.14 -21.21 -0.79
CA ALA A 226 -5.10 -20.32 0.36
C ALA A 226 -3.75 -20.44 1.10
N GLY A 227 -3.06 -19.31 1.26
CA GLY A 227 -1.76 -19.24 1.96
C GLY A 227 -0.54 -19.17 1.04
N LEU A 228 -0.74 -19.01 -0.27
CA LEU A 228 0.34 -18.86 -1.27
C LEU A 228 0.70 -17.40 -1.58
N GLY A 229 -0.14 -16.43 -1.17
CA GLY A 229 -0.03 -15.06 -1.69
C GLY A 229 1.23 -14.31 -1.23
N LEU A 230 1.52 -14.36 0.07
CA LEU A 230 2.64 -13.60 0.65
C LEU A 230 3.99 -14.31 0.49
N ASP A 231 4.05 -15.64 0.54
CA ASP A 231 5.30 -16.37 0.28
C ASP A 231 5.68 -16.27 -1.21
N LEU A 232 4.71 -16.42 -2.13
CA LEU A 232 4.93 -16.21 -3.56
C LEU A 232 5.43 -14.80 -3.83
N LEU A 233 4.82 -13.79 -3.18
CA LEU A 233 5.29 -12.40 -3.29
C LEU A 233 6.77 -12.27 -2.91
N LEU A 234 7.21 -12.87 -1.79
CA LEU A 234 8.63 -12.80 -1.41
C LEU A 234 9.52 -13.58 -2.39
N LYS A 235 9.08 -14.74 -2.88
CA LYS A 235 9.80 -15.53 -3.89
C LYS A 235 9.99 -14.74 -5.19
N VAL A 236 8.94 -14.10 -5.71
CA VAL A 236 9.00 -13.35 -6.97
C VAL A 236 9.78 -12.03 -6.79
N VAL A 237 9.37 -11.19 -5.83
CA VAL A 237 9.93 -9.84 -5.67
C VAL A 237 11.38 -9.89 -5.17
N ILE A 238 11.69 -10.78 -4.23
CA ILE A 238 12.99 -10.79 -3.55
C ILE A 238 13.85 -11.96 -4.06
N GLY A 239 13.24 -13.14 -4.22
CA GLY A 239 13.88 -14.37 -4.69
C GLY A 239 14.25 -14.36 -6.18
N THR A 240 13.46 -13.72 -7.04
CA THR A 240 13.79 -13.61 -8.48
C THR A 240 14.31 -12.22 -8.81
N ASN A 241 13.58 -11.18 -8.45
CA ASN A 241 13.87 -9.82 -8.88
C ASN A 241 14.89 -9.05 -8.01
N ALA A 242 15.28 -9.59 -6.85
CA ALA A 242 16.15 -8.92 -5.87
C ALA A 242 15.66 -7.51 -5.47
N GLY A 243 14.35 -7.33 -5.46
CA GLY A 243 13.65 -6.16 -4.94
C GLY A 243 13.46 -6.22 -3.43
N GLN A 244 12.44 -5.49 -2.95
CA GLN A 244 12.11 -5.35 -1.54
C GLN A 244 10.60 -5.32 -1.34
N VAL A 245 10.13 -5.89 -0.24
CA VAL A 245 8.73 -5.81 0.20
C VAL A 245 8.69 -5.27 1.62
N THR A 246 7.88 -4.25 1.89
CA THR A 246 7.60 -3.77 3.24
C THR A 246 6.12 -3.93 3.57
N ILE A 247 5.81 -4.53 4.72
CA ILE A 247 4.44 -4.72 5.20
C ILE A 247 4.26 -3.88 6.47
N TYR A 248 3.21 -3.05 6.49
CA TYR A 248 2.77 -2.27 7.63
C TYR A 248 1.41 -2.80 8.09
N THR A 249 1.28 -3.19 9.36
CA THR A 249 0.02 -3.72 9.89
C THR A 249 0.05 -3.74 11.42
N GLY A 250 -1.02 -3.25 12.06
CA GLY A 250 -1.01 -3.05 13.50
C GLY A 250 0.19 -2.20 13.93
N TYR A 251 0.97 -2.68 14.89
CA TYR A 251 2.22 -2.06 15.37
C TYR A 251 3.48 -2.62 14.73
N ALA A 252 3.36 -3.34 13.60
CA ALA A 252 4.48 -3.90 12.87
C ALA A 252 4.78 -3.13 11.58
N MET A 253 6.07 -2.92 11.35
CA MET A 253 6.64 -2.66 10.03
C MET A 253 7.76 -3.67 9.80
N VAL A 254 7.59 -4.54 8.80
CA VAL A 254 8.56 -5.56 8.44
C VAL A 254 9.00 -5.38 6.99
N THR A 255 10.29 -5.15 6.79
CA THR A 255 10.90 -5.03 5.47
C THR A 255 11.68 -6.30 5.15
N PHE A 256 11.35 -6.95 4.05
CA PHE A 256 12.02 -8.12 3.50
C PHE A 256 12.91 -7.73 2.32
N TYR A 257 14.12 -8.26 2.28
CA TYR A 257 15.12 -7.93 1.24
C TYR A 257 16.09 -9.09 1.02
N ARG A 258 16.84 -9.04 -0.08
CA ARG A 258 17.95 -9.96 -0.34
C ARG A 258 19.24 -9.43 0.28
N ASN A 259 19.90 -10.22 1.13
CA ASN A 259 21.20 -9.86 1.70
C ASN A 259 22.35 -10.08 0.70
N GLY A 260 23.58 -9.70 1.08
CA GLY A 260 24.77 -9.85 0.22
C GLY A 260 25.14 -11.30 -0.15
N SER A 261 24.60 -12.30 0.56
CA SER A 261 24.77 -13.74 0.26
C SER A 261 23.65 -14.32 -0.61
N GLY A 262 22.69 -13.50 -1.05
CA GLY A 262 21.56 -13.95 -1.88
C GLY A 262 20.39 -14.55 -1.09
N LYS A 263 20.45 -14.58 0.24
CA LYS A 263 19.36 -15.09 1.10
C LYS A 263 18.33 -14.00 1.38
N ILE A 264 17.06 -14.40 1.51
CA ILE A 264 15.99 -13.52 1.96
C ILE A 264 16.18 -13.28 3.47
N GLU A 265 16.29 -12.01 3.84
CA GLU A 265 16.32 -11.53 5.22
C GLU A 265 15.16 -10.57 5.47
N HIS A 266 14.93 -10.26 6.73
CA HIS A 266 13.95 -9.26 7.14
C HIS A 266 14.50 -8.35 8.24
N ARG A 267 13.96 -7.14 8.30
CA ARG A 267 14.14 -6.20 9.39
C ARG A 267 12.76 -5.79 9.90
N ALA A 268 12.50 -6.09 11.17
CA ALA A 268 11.30 -5.66 11.87
C ALA A 268 11.59 -4.44 12.75
N LEU A 269 10.77 -3.40 12.63
CA LEU A 269 10.76 -2.27 13.55
C LEU A 269 9.68 -2.52 14.62
N LYS A 270 10.11 -2.64 15.88
CA LYS A 270 9.21 -2.91 17.01
C LYS A 270 8.40 -1.69 17.47
N THR A 271 8.82 -0.48 17.10
CA THR A 271 8.18 0.80 17.45
C THR A 271 7.95 1.62 16.17
N ALA A 272 7.17 1.09 15.25
CA ALA A 272 6.87 1.79 13.99
C ALA A 272 5.69 2.78 14.13
N GLY A 273 4.91 2.69 15.22
CA GLY A 273 3.60 3.34 15.36
C GLY A 273 2.48 2.39 14.96
N PHE A 274 1.30 2.91 14.61
CA PHE A 274 0.10 2.10 14.31
C PHE A 274 -0.29 2.16 12.81
N SER A 275 -0.78 1.05 12.27
CA SER A 275 -1.32 0.95 10.91
C SER A 275 -2.74 0.39 10.94
N PRO A 276 -3.76 1.16 10.50
CA PRO A 276 -5.09 0.61 10.31
C PRO A 276 -5.11 -0.31 9.09
N GLY A 277 -5.47 -1.58 9.28
CA GLY A 277 -5.43 -2.61 8.23
C GLY A 277 -4.02 -3.07 7.87
N THR A 278 -3.81 -3.36 6.59
CA THR A 278 -2.51 -3.77 6.04
C THR A 278 -2.13 -2.87 4.87
N THR A 279 -0.91 -2.33 4.88
CA THR A 279 -0.27 -1.70 3.71
C THR A 279 0.91 -2.55 3.27
N ILE A 280 0.98 -2.88 1.99
CA ILE A 280 2.07 -3.63 1.37
C ILE A 280 2.74 -2.73 0.34
N ASP A 281 4.04 -2.54 0.48
CA ASP A 281 4.86 -1.71 -0.37
C ASP A 281 5.90 -2.57 -1.08
N ILE A 282 5.79 -2.68 -2.41
CA ILE A 282 6.60 -3.54 -3.27
C ILE A 282 7.53 -2.64 -4.07
N ASN A 283 8.83 -2.92 -4.02
CA ASN A 283 9.86 -2.25 -4.80
C ASN A 283 10.55 -3.28 -5.71
N LEU A 284 10.39 -3.11 -7.01
CA LEU A 284 10.95 -3.97 -8.05
C LEU A 284 12.11 -3.27 -8.76
N ARG A 285 13.11 -4.06 -9.13
CA ARG A 285 14.24 -3.69 -9.98
C ARG A 285 13.89 -3.92 -11.44
N THR A 286 13.64 -2.86 -12.21
CA THR A 286 13.26 -3.01 -13.63
C THR A 286 14.44 -3.49 -14.49
N ASP A 287 15.67 -3.20 -14.07
CA ASP A 287 16.90 -3.63 -14.72
C ASP A 287 17.16 -5.14 -14.65
N LEU A 288 16.49 -5.84 -13.72
CA LEU A 288 16.62 -7.28 -13.51
C LEU A 288 15.44 -8.09 -14.04
N ILE A 289 14.53 -7.46 -14.78
CA ILE A 289 13.37 -8.16 -15.36
C ILE A 289 13.80 -8.84 -16.66
N GLU A 290 13.71 -10.17 -16.67
CA GLU A 290 13.95 -10.99 -17.85
C GLU A 290 12.84 -10.76 -18.88
N GLU A 291 13.21 -10.69 -20.15
CA GLU A 291 12.23 -10.63 -21.25
C GLU A 291 11.77 -12.05 -21.56
N LEU A 292 10.47 -12.30 -21.40
CA LEU A 292 9.82 -13.55 -21.81
C LEU A 292 9.10 -13.34 -23.16
N PRO A 293 9.06 -14.33 -24.06
CA PRO A 293 8.25 -14.21 -25.26
C PRO A 293 6.75 -14.13 -24.91
N GLU A 294 5.96 -13.33 -25.62
CA GLU A 294 4.51 -13.52 -25.65
C GLU A 294 4.26 -14.88 -26.29
N GLU A 295 3.75 -15.85 -25.53
CA GLU A 295 3.35 -17.14 -26.09
C GLU A 295 2.35 -16.89 -27.21
N ARG A 296 2.78 -17.11 -28.47
CA ARG A 296 1.85 -17.34 -29.58
C ARG A 296 1.27 -18.74 -29.39
N GLU A 297 0.24 -18.87 -28.58
CA GLU A 297 -0.68 -20.00 -28.75
C GLU A 297 -1.57 -19.71 -29.97
N GLU A 298 -1.01 -19.90 -31.17
CA GLU A 298 -1.81 -20.39 -32.29
C GLU A 298 -2.16 -21.85 -31.98
N LEU A 299 -3.10 -22.05 -31.07
CA LEU A 299 -3.83 -23.32 -31.02
C LEU A 299 -4.78 -23.29 -32.22
N GLU A 300 -4.29 -23.76 -33.37
CA GLU A 300 -5.15 -24.23 -34.45
C GLU A 300 -5.99 -25.39 -33.89
N TRP A 301 -7.31 -25.22 -33.89
CA TRP A 301 -8.29 -26.29 -33.73
C TRP A 301 -9.16 -26.37 -34.98
#